data_AF-A0A0F9DKL7-F1
#
_entry.id   AF-A0A0F9DKL7-F1
#
_cell.length_a   1.000
_cell.length_b   1.000
_cell.length_c   1.000
_cell.angle_alpha   90.00
_cell.angle_beta   90.00
_cell.angle_gamma   90.00
#
_symmetry.space_group_name_H-M   'P 1'
#
loop_
_entity.id
_entity.type
_entity.pdbx_description
1 polymer ?
#
loop_
_entity_poly.entity_id
_entity_poly.type
_entity_poly.pdbx_seq_one_letter_code
_entity_poly.pdbx_strand_id
1 'polypeptide(L)'
;SIFAQQIIYDQINRYIPNSFLGARTRRYLIDRENFEDAFKRLKYDKEKHLIVGFGFFDNGLVEIPDFFEDMIRLTSPVFTNVLFVLPKTDLPRINHPDLKADEIKELRLEPIIPDRNVYASVIDLNLDENSELRQRWNTNENQNPAESVQLTIAFIAEIIWRQNRDVVQLNITSPLREQGIKNDLSDIVPFKTIEND
;
A
#
# COMPACT_ATOMS: atom_id res chain seq x y z
N SER A 1 8.36 -12.47 17.06
CA SER A 1 8.40 -11.84 15.71
C SER A 1 7.03 -11.74 15.03
N ILE A 2 6.03 -12.54 15.42
CA ILE A 2 4.69 -12.62 14.79
C ILE A 2 3.99 -11.24 14.67
N PHE A 3 4.15 -10.36 15.66
CA PHE A 3 3.46 -9.06 15.72
C PHE A 3 3.90 -8.06 14.64
N ALA A 4 5.22 -7.91 14.40
CA ALA A 4 5.73 -6.99 13.38
C ALA A 4 5.33 -7.45 11.96
N GLN A 5 5.37 -8.75 11.72
CA GLN A 5 4.95 -9.33 10.45
C GLN A 5 3.44 -9.15 10.23
N GLN A 6 2.61 -9.32 11.27
CA GLN A 6 1.18 -9.03 11.22
C GLN A 6 0.89 -7.56 10.94
N ILE A 7 1.59 -6.62 11.60
CA ILE A 7 1.42 -5.17 11.33
C ILE A 7 1.74 -4.86 9.86
N ILE A 8 2.87 -5.36 9.35
CA ILE A 8 3.26 -5.13 7.94
C ILE A 8 2.23 -5.75 6.99
N TYR A 9 1.83 -7.00 7.25
CA TYR A 9 0.94 -7.75 6.38
C TYR A 9 -0.51 -7.22 6.38
N ASP A 10 -1.08 -6.99 7.56
CA ASP A 10 -2.49 -6.67 7.72
C ASP A 10 -2.79 -5.18 7.63
N GLN A 11 -1.84 -4.32 8.02
CA GLN A 11 -2.04 -2.87 8.00
C GLN A 11 -1.44 -2.28 6.72
N ILE A 12 -0.11 -2.37 6.54
CA ILE A 12 0.56 -1.69 5.42
C ILE A 12 0.17 -2.31 4.08
N ASN A 13 0.37 -3.63 3.94
CA ASN A 13 0.10 -4.33 2.68
C ASN A 13 -1.40 -4.42 2.37
N ARG A 14 -2.29 -4.03 3.28
CA ARG A 14 -3.74 -3.95 3.03
C ARG A 14 -4.20 -2.54 2.70
N TYR A 15 -3.80 -1.53 3.50
CA TYR A 15 -4.32 -0.17 3.34
C TYR A 15 -3.71 0.56 2.14
N ILE A 16 -2.43 0.36 1.84
CA ILE A 16 -1.82 0.99 0.66
C ILE A 16 -2.54 0.53 -0.62
N PRO A 17 -2.68 -0.77 -0.93
CA PRO A 17 -3.39 -1.18 -2.13
C PRO A 17 -4.87 -0.76 -2.13
N ASN A 18 -5.56 -0.83 -0.99
CA ASN A 18 -6.95 -0.38 -0.90
C ASN A 18 -7.11 1.12 -1.20
N SER A 19 -6.13 1.94 -0.86
CA SER A 19 -6.15 3.36 -1.21
C SER A 19 -6.18 3.56 -2.74
N PHE A 20 -5.46 2.75 -3.51
CA PHE A 20 -5.49 2.79 -4.97
C PHE A 20 -6.84 2.32 -5.54
N LEU A 21 -7.52 1.35 -4.90
CA LEU A 21 -8.89 0.98 -5.31
C LEU A 21 -9.88 2.13 -5.11
N GLY A 22 -9.78 2.84 -4.00
CA GLY A 22 -10.58 4.05 -3.77
C GLY A 22 -10.19 5.18 -4.73
N ALA A 23 -8.93 5.20 -5.15
CA ALA A 23 -8.40 6.21 -6.05
C ALA A 23 -8.74 5.97 -7.53
N ARG A 24 -8.96 4.73 -7.96
CA ARG A 24 -9.17 4.42 -9.38
C ARG A 24 -10.35 5.20 -9.97
N THR A 25 -10.16 5.70 -11.17
CA THR A 25 -11.21 6.38 -11.95
C THR A 25 -11.61 5.56 -13.16
N ARG A 26 -10.73 4.69 -13.64
CA ARG A 26 -10.97 3.80 -14.79
C ARG A 26 -10.44 2.41 -14.46
N ARG A 27 -11.14 1.38 -14.93
CA ARG A 27 -10.74 -0.02 -14.74
C ARG A 27 -10.94 -0.77 -16.04
N TYR A 28 -9.89 -1.46 -16.48
CA TYR A 28 -9.94 -2.35 -17.64
C TYR A 28 -9.52 -3.77 -17.26
N LEU A 29 -10.22 -4.76 -17.81
CA LEU A 29 -9.88 -6.17 -17.72
C LEU A 29 -9.43 -6.65 -19.10
N ILE A 30 -8.14 -6.96 -19.24
CA ILE A 30 -7.49 -7.21 -20.53
C ILE A 30 -6.93 -8.63 -20.58
N ASP A 31 -7.10 -9.27 -21.73
CA ASP A 31 -6.44 -10.55 -22.00
C ASP A 31 -4.93 -10.40 -22.00
N ARG A 32 -4.23 -11.41 -21.48
CA ARG A 32 -2.76 -11.37 -21.37
C ARG A 32 -2.08 -11.04 -22.70
N GLU A 33 -2.58 -11.59 -23.80
CA GLU A 33 -2.06 -11.40 -25.16
C GLU A 33 -2.21 -9.96 -25.66
N ASN A 34 -3.26 -9.26 -25.21
CA ASN A 34 -3.57 -7.89 -25.62
C ASN A 34 -3.00 -6.84 -24.65
N PHE A 35 -2.30 -7.26 -23.59
CA PHE A 35 -1.90 -6.38 -22.51
C PHE A 35 -0.92 -5.28 -22.98
N GLU A 36 0.03 -5.62 -23.83
CA GLU A 36 1.00 -4.67 -24.35
C GLU A 36 0.34 -3.60 -25.23
N ASP A 37 -0.55 -4.03 -26.14
CA ASP A 37 -1.31 -3.11 -26.99
C ASP A 37 -2.25 -2.22 -26.19
N ALA A 38 -2.86 -2.77 -25.14
CA ALA A 38 -3.66 -2.01 -24.20
C ALA A 38 -2.85 -0.91 -23.52
N PHE A 39 -1.65 -1.26 -23.08
CA PHE A 39 -0.74 -0.30 -22.45
C PHE A 39 -0.25 0.78 -23.42
N LYS A 40 0.08 0.42 -24.67
CA LYS A 40 0.43 1.39 -25.73
C LYS A 40 -0.71 2.36 -26.00
N ARG A 41 -1.96 1.88 -26.03
CA ARG A 41 -3.16 2.72 -26.23
C ARG A 41 -3.43 3.70 -25.10
N LEU A 42 -3.00 3.39 -23.87
CA LEU A 42 -3.05 4.36 -22.77
C LEU A 42 -2.17 5.59 -23.02
N LYS A 43 -1.22 5.54 -23.97
CA LYS A 43 -0.20 6.57 -24.20
C LYS A 43 0.60 6.86 -22.93
N TYR A 44 1.09 5.79 -22.30
CA TYR A 44 2.04 5.91 -21.20
C TYR A 44 3.28 6.70 -21.63
N ASP A 45 3.77 7.51 -20.71
CA ASP A 45 4.96 8.34 -20.85
C ASP A 45 5.69 8.26 -19.51
N LYS A 46 6.86 7.61 -19.49
CA LYS A 46 7.65 7.36 -18.27
C LYS A 46 8.04 8.63 -17.52
N GLU A 47 8.15 9.76 -18.21
CA GLU A 47 8.49 11.02 -17.58
C GLU A 47 7.30 11.60 -16.81
N LYS A 48 6.09 11.37 -17.32
CA LYS A 48 4.84 11.94 -16.78
C LYS A 48 4.04 10.98 -15.92
N HIS A 49 4.20 9.68 -16.09
CA HIS A 49 3.38 8.64 -15.49
C HIS A 49 4.21 7.70 -14.62
N LEU A 50 3.52 6.97 -13.76
CA LEU A 50 4.05 5.95 -12.88
C LEU A 50 3.24 4.67 -13.05
N ILE A 51 3.90 3.52 -12.86
CA ILE A 51 3.26 2.22 -12.79
C ILE A 51 3.45 1.66 -11.38
N VAL A 52 2.35 1.24 -10.76
CA VAL A 52 2.34 0.57 -9.45
C VAL A 52 1.68 -0.80 -9.61
N GLY A 53 2.48 -1.86 -9.45
CA GLY A 53 2.02 -3.24 -9.55
C GLY A 53 1.79 -3.87 -8.18
N PHE A 54 0.62 -4.48 -7.98
CA PHE A 54 0.30 -5.21 -6.77
C PHE A 54 0.14 -6.71 -7.04
N GLY A 55 0.95 -7.50 -6.35
CA GLY A 55 0.96 -8.97 -6.52
C GLY A 55 1.18 -9.36 -7.99
N PHE A 56 1.95 -8.55 -8.71
CA PHE A 56 2.31 -8.78 -10.10
C PHE A 56 3.50 -9.72 -10.12
N PHE A 57 3.23 -11.00 -10.41
CA PHE A 57 4.26 -12.01 -10.54
C PHE A 57 4.45 -12.27 -12.03
N ASP A 58 5.68 -12.15 -12.50
CA ASP A 58 6.07 -12.31 -13.92
C ASP A 58 5.86 -13.73 -14.48
N ASN A 59 5.11 -14.58 -13.76
CA ASN A 59 5.03 -16.04 -13.90
C ASN A 59 4.21 -16.50 -15.13
N GLY A 60 4.31 -15.79 -16.25
CA GLY A 60 3.64 -16.17 -17.49
C GLY A 60 3.57 -15.07 -18.55
N LEU A 61 4.29 -13.96 -18.38
CA LEU A 61 4.61 -13.08 -19.51
C LEU A 61 5.84 -13.68 -20.21
N VAL A 62 5.76 -13.87 -21.53
CA VAL A 62 6.84 -14.46 -22.34
C VAL A 62 8.05 -13.52 -22.37
N GLU A 63 7.78 -12.22 -22.42
CA GLU A 63 8.72 -11.14 -22.22
C GLU A 63 8.05 -10.11 -21.30
N ILE A 64 8.81 -9.51 -20.41
CA ILE A 64 8.38 -8.36 -19.62
C ILE A 64 8.68 -7.13 -20.49
N PRO A 65 7.68 -6.41 -21.02
CA PRO A 65 7.95 -5.19 -21.76
C PRO A 65 8.83 -4.20 -20.98
N ASP A 66 9.76 -3.52 -21.66
CA ASP A 66 10.74 -2.59 -21.05
C ASP A 66 10.11 -1.56 -20.10
N PHE A 67 8.86 -1.15 -20.35
CA PHE A 67 8.16 -0.20 -19.47
C PHE A 67 7.84 -0.74 -18.07
N PHE A 68 7.94 -2.05 -17.82
CA PHE A 68 7.81 -2.64 -16.49
C PHE A 68 9.08 -2.57 -15.65
N GLU A 69 10.23 -2.21 -16.22
CA GLU A 69 11.47 -2.02 -15.45
C GLU A 69 11.30 -0.92 -14.39
N ASP A 70 10.59 0.15 -14.73
CA ASP A 70 10.32 1.30 -13.85
C ASP A 70 9.12 1.09 -12.90
N MET A 71 8.53 -0.11 -12.88
CA MET A 71 7.34 -0.38 -12.07
C MET A 71 7.67 -0.46 -10.57
N ILE A 72 6.91 0.28 -9.77
CA ILE A 72 6.92 0.11 -8.32
C ILE A 72 6.14 -1.16 -7.98
N ARG A 73 6.86 -2.18 -7.51
CA ARG A 73 6.28 -3.46 -7.10
C ARG A 73 5.94 -3.43 -5.62
N LEU A 74 4.65 -3.53 -5.32
CA LEU A 74 4.13 -3.59 -3.96
C LEU A 74 3.47 -4.95 -3.70
N THR A 75 3.60 -5.42 -2.47
CA THR A 75 2.89 -6.60 -2.02
C THR A 75 1.44 -6.25 -1.69
N SER A 76 0.53 -7.20 -1.91
CA SER A 76 -0.87 -7.07 -1.51
C SER A 76 -1.42 -8.46 -1.22
N PRO A 77 -2.10 -8.67 -0.08
CA PRO A 77 -2.83 -9.90 0.17
C PRO A 77 -4.14 -9.96 -0.62
N VAL A 78 -4.59 -8.82 -1.18
CA VAL A 78 -5.90 -8.69 -1.84
C VAL A 78 -5.77 -8.72 -3.37
N PHE A 79 -4.64 -8.23 -3.92
CA PHE A 79 -4.44 -8.16 -5.37
C PHE A 79 -3.48 -9.21 -5.88
N THR A 80 -3.80 -9.70 -7.07
CA THR A 80 -2.94 -10.57 -7.85
C THR A 80 -3.00 -10.07 -9.29
N ASN A 81 -1.85 -9.78 -9.89
CA ASN A 81 -1.70 -9.28 -11.26
C ASN A 81 -2.55 -8.03 -11.56
N VAL A 82 -2.51 -7.05 -10.65
CA VAL A 82 -3.17 -5.76 -10.82
C VAL A 82 -2.13 -4.67 -10.98
N LEU A 83 -2.32 -3.81 -11.96
CA LEU A 83 -1.48 -2.65 -12.23
C LEU A 83 -2.30 -1.38 -12.11
N PHE A 84 -1.71 -0.36 -11.50
CA PHE A 84 -2.23 0.99 -11.53
C PHE A 84 -1.26 1.87 -12.33
N VAL A 85 -1.80 2.60 -13.28
CA VAL A 85 -1.06 3.60 -14.05
C VAL A 85 -1.68 4.95 -13.74
N LEU A 86 -0.85 5.94 -13.44
CA LEU A 86 -1.29 7.28 -13.05
C LEU A 86 -0.27 8.34 -13.42
N PRO A 87 -0.69 9.59 -13.69
CA PRO A 87 0.22 10.73 -13.76
C PRO A 87 0.98 10.91 -12.44
N LYS A 88 2.25 11.33 -12.50
CA LYS A 88 3.02 11.69 -11.29
C LYS A 88 2.39 12.86 -10.54
N THR A 89 1.68 13.74 -11.24
CA THR A 89 0.91 14.86 -10.64
C THR A 89 -0.34 14.38 -9.88
N ASP A 90 -0.75 13.13 -10.09
CA ASP A 90 -1.89 12.47 -9.44
C ASP A 90 -1.50 11.67 -8.18
N LEU A 91 -0.21 11.65 -7.83
CA LEU A 91 0.27 10.92 -6.65
C LEU A 91 -0.45 11.40 -5.38
N PRO A 92 -0.77 10.47 -4.47
CA PRO A 92 -1.34 10.85 -3.20
C PRO A 92 -0.28 11.57 -2.36
N ARG A 93 -0.74 12.42 -1.48
CA ARG A 93 0.09 12.93 -0.39
C ARG A 93 -0.05 12.00 0.81
N ILE A 94 1.05 11.78 1.52
CA ILE A 94 1.04 11.06 2.79
C ILE A 94 1.25 12.09 3.88
N ASN A 95 0.25 12.25 4.75
CA ASN A 95 0.37 13.08 5.93
C ASN A 95 0.72 12.20 7.14
N HIS A 96 1.42 12.82 8.09
CA HIS A 96 1.82 12.19 9.34
C HIS A 96 1.29 13.01 10.53
N PRO A 97 0.00 12.90 10.85
CA PRO A 97 -0.57 13.58 12.02
C PRO A 97 0.15 13.18 13.31
N ASP A 98 0.13 14.08 14.30
CA ASP A 98 0.64 13.77 15.63
C ASP A 98 -0.25 12.73 16.33
N LEU A 99 0.38 11.88 17.16
CA LEU A 99 -0.34 11.02 18.09
C LEU A 99 -0.97 11.86 19.20
N LYS A 100 -2.00 11.32 19.88
CA LYS A 100 -2.59 12.00 21.02
C LYS A 100 -1.55 12.09 22.15
N ALA A 101 -1.49 13.25 22.81
CA ALA A 101 -0.54 13.48 23.90
C ALA A 101 -0.67 12.44 25.04
N ASP A 102 -1.89 12.00 25.34
CA ASP A 102 -2.15 10.97 26.34
C ASP A 102 -1.55 9.61 25.93
N GLU A 103 -1.65 9.22 24.66
CA GLU A 103 -1.05 7.98 24.14
C GLU A 103 0.48 8.04 24.21
N ILE A 104 1.07 9.18 23.83
CA ILE A 104 2.52 9.41 23.93
C ILE A 104 3.01 9.24 25.36
N LYS A 105 2.30 9.87 26.31
CA LYS A 105 2.66 9.84 27.73
C LYS A 105 2.48 8.46 28.33
N GLU A 106 1.34 7.82 28.08
CA GLU A 106 1.00 6.50 28.62
C GLU A 106 1.98 5.42 28.16
N LEU A 107 2.36 5.45 26.89
CA LEU A 107 3.25 4.45 26.28
C LEU A 107 4.72 4.87 26.30
N ARG A 108 5.07 5.99 26.96
CA ARG A 108 6.43 6.53 27.08
C ARG A 108 7.14 6.64 25.72
N LEU A 109 6.40 7.13 24.72
CA LEU A 109 6.84 7.15 23.32
C LEU A 109 7.86 8.27 23.06
N GLU A 110 8.94 7.91 22.39
CA GLU A 110 9.98 8.83 21.93
C GLU A 110 10.03 8.86 20.40
N PRO A 111 10.19 10.04 19.77
CA PRO A 111 10.27 10.14 18.32
C PRO A 111 11.57 9.50 17.81
N ILE A 112 11.44 8.53 16.91
CA ILE A 112 12.58 7.86 16.24
C ILE A 112 12.76 8.32 14.80
N ILE A 113 11.68 8.78 14.15
CA ILE A 113 11.70 9.39 12.81
C ILE A 113 10.83 10.66 12.89
N PRO A 114 11.42 11.79 13.33
CA PRO A 114 10.66 13.01 13.63
C PRO A 114 9.94 13.61 12.41
N ASP A 115 10.52 13.50 11.21
CA ASP A 115 9.92 14.02 9.97
C ASP A 115 8.64 13.29 9.56
N ARG A 116 8.39 12.10 10.13
CA ARG A 116 7.22 11.26 9.83
C ARG A 116 6.40 10.91 11.06
N ASN A 117 6.66 11.56 12.19
CA ASN A 117 5.97 11.30 13.46
C ASN A 117 5.90 9.80 13.79
N VAL A 118 7.03 9.11 13.62
CA VAL A 118 7.17 7.72 14.08
C VAL A 118 7.81 7.71 15.44
N TYR A 119 7.15 7.07 16.39
CA TYR A 119 7.58 6.95 17.76
C TYR A 119 7.84 5.50 18.13
N ALA A 120 8.71 5.29 19.11
CA ALA A 120 8.92 3.98 19.71
C ALA A 120 9.14 4.08 21.22
N SER A 121 8.95 2.97 21.91
CA SER A 121 9.31 2.83 23.32
C SER A 121 9.69 1.39 23.65
N VAL A 122 10.50 1.27 24.70
CA VAL A 122 10.85 0.01 25.35
C VAL A 122 10.55 0.17 26.83
N ILE A 123 9.63 -0.64 27.36
CA ILE A 123 9.25 -0.61 28.78
C ILE A 123 9.52 -1.99 29.39
N ASP A 124 10.36 -2.02 30.42
CA ASP A 124 10.63 -3.23 31.20
C ASP A 124 9.46 -3.52 32.14
N LEU A 125 8.68 -4.58 31.85
CA LEU A 125 7.51 -4.93 32.67
C LEU A 125 7.91 -5.62 33.98
N ASN A 126 9.18 -5.95 34.18
CA ASN A 126 9.67 -6.57 35.42
C ASN A 126 9.73 -5.55 36.57
N LEU A 127 9.78 -4.26 36.24
CA LEU A 127 9.84 -3.18 37.23
C LEU A 127 8.50 -2.97 37.93
N ASP A 128 8.53 -2.70 39.23
CA ASP A 128 7.32 -2.47 40.04
C ASP A 128 6.54 -1.22 39.62
N GLU A 129 7.24 -0.18 39.15
CA GLU A 129 6.64 1.04 38.58
C GLU A 129 5.77 0.78 37.36
N ASN A 130 5.96 -0.37 36.68
CA ASN A 130 5.20 -0.77 35.50
C ASN A 130 4.12 -1.80 35.82
N SER A 131 3.80 -2.00 37.10
CA SER A 131 2.81 -2.99 37.55
C SER A 131 1.42 -2.81 36.95
N GLU A 132 0.93 -1.57 36.83
CA GLU A 132 -0.36 -1.27 36.18
C GLU A 132 -0.36 -1.61 34.70
N LEU A 133 0.73 -1.30 33.99
CA LEU A 133 0.89 -1.64 32.57
C LEU A 133 1.01 -3.17 32.39
N ARG A 134 1.77 -3.84 33.27
CA ARG A 134 1.95 -5.29 33.29
C ARG A 134 0.62 -6.03 33.45
N GLN A 135 -0.32 -5.52 34.25
CA GLN A 135 -1.64 -6.12 34.40
C GLN A 135 -2.41 -6.24 33.08
N ARG A 136 -2.24 -5.30 32.15
CA ARG A 136 -2.92 -5.32 30.83
C ARG A 136 -2.45 -6.48 29.95
N TRP A 137 -1.23 -6.95 30.20
CA TRP A 137 -0.63 -8.06 29.49
C TRP A 137 -0.90 -9.41 30.17
N ASN A 138 -1.58 -9.43 31.32
CA ASN A 138 -1.95 -10.67 32.02
C ASN A 138 -3.12 -11.37 31.32
N THR A 139 -2.83 -11.95 30.16
CA THR A 139 -3.77 -12.68 29.30
C THR A 139 -3.36 -14.13 29.21
N ASN A 140 -4.29 -15.02 28.81
CA ASN A 140 -4.00 -16.45 28.65
C ASN A 140 -2.88 -16.76 27.63
N GLU A 141 -2.53 -15.81 26.76
CA GLU A 141 -1.50 -15.96 25.74
C GLU A 141 -0.09 -15.58 26.25
N ASN A 142 0.00 -14.81 27.34
CA ASN A 142 1.26 -14.35 27.90
C ASN A 142 1.63 -15.17 29.13
N GLN A 143 2.59 -16.08 28.96
CA GLN A 143 2.94 -17.06 29.99
C GLN A 143 3.63 -16.45 31.22
N ASN A 144 4.25 -15.27 31.11
CA ASN A 144 4.76 -14.50 32.26
C ASN A 144 5.05 -13.02 31.91
N PRO A 145 4.09 -12.09 32.09
CA PRO A 145 4.32 -10.67 31.84
C PRO A 145 5.38 -10.03 32.75
N ALA A 146 5.71 -10.65 33.90
CA ALA A 146 6.69 -10.14 34.86
C ALA A 146 8.14 -10.49 34.52
N GLU A 147 8.37 -11.18 33.39
CA GLU A 147 9.69 -11.48 32.82
C GLU A 147 9.81 -10.95 31.38
N SER A 148 9.00 -9.94 31.03
CA SER A 148 8.81 -9.48 29.65
C SER A 148 9.12 -7.99 29.49
N VAL A 149 9.39 -7.59 28.25
CA VAL A 149 9.48 -6.18 27.86
C VAL A 149 8.35 -5.84 26.89
N GLN A 150 7.77 -4.66 27.02
CA GLN A 150 6.86 -4.11 26.03
C GLN A 150 7.65 -3.28 25.03
N LEU A 151 7.57 -3.67 23.75
CA LEU A 151 8.09 -2.90 22.63
C LEU A 151 6.92 -2.26 21.88
N THR A 152 6.97 -0.95 21.69
CA THR A 152 5.94 -0.20 20.97
C THR A 152 6.58 0.54 19.80
N ILE A 153 5.95 0.47 18.63
CA ILE A 153 6.16 1.41 17.52
C ILE A 153 4.78 1.97 17.16
N ALA A 154 4.66 3.28 17.13
CA ALA A 154 3.39 3.96 16.91
C ALA A 154 3.56 5.10 15.90
N PHE A 155 2.62 5.21 14.97
CA PHE A 155 2.55 6.28 13.97
C PHE A 155 1.13 6.33 13.38
N ILE A 156 0.77 7.48 12.81
CA ILE A 156 -0.40 7.64 11.95
C ILE A 156 0.08 8.06 10.57
N ALA A 157 -0.48 7.45 9.53
CA ALA A 157 -0.24 7.83 8.15
C ALA A 157 -1.57 7.94 7.42
N GLU A 158 -1.83 9.10 6.81
CA GLU A 158 -3.03 9.36 6.03
C GLU A 158 -2.69 9.48 4.55
N ILE A 159 -3.24 8.61 3.72
CA ILE A 159 -3.06 8.65 2.26
C ILE A 159 -4.19 9.47 1.66
N ILE A 160 -3.86 10.65 1.13
CA ILE A 160 -4.84 11.61 0.62
C ILE A 160 -4.69 11.74 -0.89
N TRP A 161 -5.75 11.38 -1.60
CA TRP A 161 -5.85 11.51 -3.05
C TRP A 161 -6.57 12.79 -3.43
N ARG A 162 -6.09 13.48 -4.48
CA ARG A 162 -6.82 14.63 -5.04
C ARG A 162 -8.14 14.18 -5.65
N GLN A 163 -9.17 15.03 -5.60
CA GLN A 163 -10.50 14.67 -6.07
C GLN A 163 -10.53 14.38 -7.59
N ASN A 164 -9.99 15.31 -8.38
CA ASN A 164 -9.88 15.18 -9.82
C ASN A 164 -8.55 14.51 -10.16
N ARG A 165 -8.59 13.21 -10.38
CA ARG A 165 -7.41 12.39 -10.66
C ARG A 165 -7.63 11.44 -11.82
N ASP A 166 -6.54 10.96 -12.42
CA ASP A 166 -6.61 9.94 -13.46
C ASP A 166 -5.79 8.71 -13.06
N VAL A 167 -6.45 7.77 -12.38
CA VAL A 167 -5.84 6.53 -11.91
C VAL A 167 -6.48 5.37 -12.65
N VAL A 168 -5.71 4.76 -13.54
CA VAL A 168 -6.16 3.64 -14.38
C VAL A 168 -5.74 2.33 -13.76
N GLN A 169 -6.71 1.49 -13.46
CA GLN A 169 -6.48 0.11 -13.06
C GLN A 169 -6.50 -0.80 -14.29
N LEU A 170 -5.44 -1.56 -14.50
CA LEU A 170 -5.37 -2.64 -15.47
C LEU A 170 -5.30 -3.99 -14.75
N ASN A 171 -6.23 -4.88 -15.09
CA ASN A 171 -6.23 -6.26 -14.64
C ASN A 171 -5.92 -7.18 -15.80
N ILE A 172 -5.05 -8.16 -15.57
CA ILE A 172 -4.86 -9.27 -16.50
C ILE A 172 -5.88 -10.36 -16.18
N THR A 173 -6.60 -10.84 -17.20
CA THR A 173 -7.53 -11.96 -17.07
C THR A 173 -6.81 -13.25 -16.67
N SER A 174 -7.47 -14.09 -15.89
CA SER A 174 -7.03 -15.43 -15.54
C SER A 174 -8.07 -16.45 -16.01
N PRO A 175 -7.67 -17.53 -16.71
CA PRO A 175 -8.59 -18.60 -17.06
C PRO A 175 -9.10 -19.37 -15.83
N LEU A 176 -8.48 -19.17 -14.67
CA LEU A 176 -8.80 -19.87 -13.42
C LEU A 176 -9.81 -19.12 -12.54
N ARG A 177 -10.21 -17.89 -12.91
CA ARG A 177 -11.08 -17.03 -12.10
C ARG A 177 -12.00 -16.19 -12.97
N GLU A 178 -13.28 -16.11 -12.60
CA GLU A 178 -14.18 -15.10 -13.17
C GLU A 178 -13.84 -13.71 -12.61
N GLN A 179 -13.59 -12.72 -13.50
CA GLN A 179 -13.10 -11.39 -13.12
C GLN A 179 -13.94 -10.23 -13.70
N GLY A 180 -15.08 -10.57 -14.30
CA GLY A 180 -15.98 -9.66 -14.99
C GLY A 180 -15.89 -9.76 -16.52
N ILE A 181 -16.48 -8.78 -17.19
CA ILE A 181 -16.49 -8.69 -18.65
C ILE A 181 -15.15 -8.11 -19.10
N LYS A 182 -14.56 -8.74 -20.12
CA LYS A 182 -13.31 -8.29 -20.74
C LYS A 182 -13.56 -7.02 -21.54
N ASN A 183 -12.58 -6.12 -21.53
CA ASN A 183 -12.58 -4.92 -22.35
C ASN A 183 -11.91 -5.18 -23.69
N ASP A 184 -12.46 -4.56 -24.72
CA ASP A 184 -11.83 -4.52 -26.03
C ASP A 184 -10.72 -3.44 -26.04
N LEU A 185 -9.75 -3.59 -26.93
CA LEU A 185 -8.70 -2.58 -27.10
C LEU A 185 -9.25 -1.20 -27.52
N SER A 186 -10.43 -1.15 -28.13
CA SER A 186 -11.13 0.10 -28.46
C SER A 186 -11.67 0.84 -27.24
N ASP A 187 -11.89 0.17 -26.12
CA ASP A 187 -12.44 0.77 -24.90
C ASP A 187 -11.39 1.61 -24.15
N ILE A 188 -10.12 1.39 -24.47
CA ILE A 188 -8.99 1.97 -23.75
C ILE A 188 -8.82 3.42 -24.15
N VAL A 189 -9.18 4.30 -23.22
CA VAL A 189 -9.02 5.74 -23.37
C VAL A 189 -7.60 6.13 -22.98
N PRO A 190 -6.86 6.90 -23.81
CA PRO A 190 -5.52 7.38 -23.46
C PRO A 190 -5.55 8.36 -22.28
N PHE A 191 -4.42 8.52 -21.58
CA PHE A 191 -4.24 9.65 -20.68
C PHE A 191 -4.37 10.96 -21.47
N LYS A 192 -4.97 11.97 -20.84
CA LYS A 192 -5.04 13.31 -21.45
C LYS A 192 -3.62 13.82 -21.63
N THR A 193 -3.25 14.13 -22.87
CA THR A 193 -2.03 14.89 -23.14
C THR A 193 -2.24 16.26 -22.50
N ILE A 194 -1.42 16.59 -21.49
CA ILE A 194 -1.27 17.98 -21.09
C ILE A 194 -0.50 18.63 -22.25
N GLU A 195 -1.23 19.19 -23.21
CA GLU A 195 -0.65 20.20 -24.09
C GLU A 195 -0.36 21.41 -23.19
N ASN A 196 0.90 21.79 -23.14
CA ASN A 196 1.30 23.01 -22.45
C ASN A 196 0.70 24.17 -23.24
N ASP A 197 -0.33 24.82 -22.70
CA ASP A 197 -0.63 26.21 -23.03
C ASP A 197 0.42 27.14 -22.39
#